data_AF-A0A9P4JSR4-F1
#
_entry.id   AF-A0A9P4JSR4-F1
#
_cell.length_a   1.000
_cell.length_b   1.000
_cell.length_c   1.000
_cell.angle_alpha   90.00
_cell.angle_beta   90.00
_cell.angle_gamma   90.00
#
_symmetry.space_group_name_H-M   'P 1'
#
loop_
_entity.id
_entity.type
_entity.pdbx_description
1 polymer ?
#
loop_
_entity_poly.entity_id
_entity_poly.type
_entity_poly.pdbx_seq_one_letter_code
_entity_poly.pdbx_strand_id
1 'polypeptide(L)'
;MSKVWTWGDSPNNELGRYYQDFHYQCRKWQGPVDGDCPICEEPLNDSSKNPIRTPECAHDFHAPCLVAWMKENYENPNCPLCRAKLWGQKRTGDAVIRVAEVESQGSLLGANPVGNEDQEGEQEIKELLEMIDMLSDTLKDRRREVETQLAFIQKNERKLRTQQIELERMEQERRKLEMELKTMRIQVQNEKRKL
;
A
#
# COMPACT_ATOMS: atom_id res chain seq x y z
N MET A 1 4.15 31.31 -7.49
CA MET A 1 3.20 30.33 -8.07
C MET A 1 3.38 29.02 -7.30
N SER A 2 2.52 28.80 -6.31
CA SER A 2 2.57 27.63 -5.43
C SER A 2 2.29 26.37 -6.24
N LYS A 3 3.26 25.45 -6.28
CA LYS A 3 3.12 24.17 -6.97
C LYS A 3 2.10 23.33 -6.20
N VAL A 4 0.93 23.12 -6.80
CA VAL A 4 -0.04 22.11 -6.38
C VAL A 4 0.59 20.76 -6.71
N TRP A 5 1.10 20.06 -5.70
CA TRP A 5 1.60 18.70 -5.87
C TRP A 5 0.42 17.74 -5.98
N THR A 6 0.31 17.05 -7.11
CA THR A 6 -0.62 15.93 -7.31
C THR A 6 -0.04 14.64 -6.74
N TRP A 7 -0.90 13.74 -6.27
CA TRP A 7 -0.60 12.51 -5.52
C TRP A 7 0.09 11.39 -6.34
N GLY A 8 1.07 11.75 -7.15
CA GLY A 8 1.86 10.83 -7.98
C GLY A 8 3.34 11.19 -8.13
N ASP A 9 3.78 12.36 -7.62
CA ASP A 9 5.11 12.89 -7.94
C ASP A 9 6.17 12.71 -6.84
N SER A 10 5.97 11.77 -5.90
CA SER A 10 7.02 11.42 -4.93
C SER A 10 8.15 10.65 -5.63
N PRO A 11 9.44 11.01 -5.44
CA PRO A 11 10.58 10.28 -5.99
C PRO A 11 10.64 8.82 -5.54
N ASN A 12 9.93 8.47 -4.46
CA ASN A 12 9.82 7.12 -3.95
C ASN A 12 8.34 6.68 -3.97
N ASN A 13 8.00 5.85 -4.96
CA ASN A 13 6.68 5.25 -5.23
C ASN A 13 6.13 4.38 -4.07
N GLU A 14 6.92 4.17 -3.01
CA GLU A 14 6.53 3.45 -1.79
C GLU A 14 5.65 4.30 -0.86
N LEU A 15 5.93 5.61 -0.75
CA LEU A 15 5.13 6.53 0.08
C LEU A 15 3.70 6.65 -0.46
N GLY A 16 3.52 6.70 -1.79
CA GLY A 16 2.20 6.82 -2.41
C GLY A 16 1.26 5.63 -2.15
N ARG A 17 1.80 4.40 -2.22
CA ARG A 17 1.04 3.18 -1.86
C ARG A 17 0.75 3.11 -0.36
N TYR A 18 1.72 3.48 0.46
CA TYR A 18 1.58 3.48 1.92
C TYR A 18 0.53 4.48 2.42
N TYR A 19 0.46 5.66 1.80
CA TYR A 19 -0.58 6.65 2.08
C TYR A 19 -1.99 6.12 1.79
N GLN A 20 -2.18 5.31 0.74
CA GLN A 20 -3.49 4.70 0.43
C GLN A 20 -3.91 3.69 1.50
N ASP A 21 -2.98 2.85 1.98
CA ASP A 21 -3.24 1.87 3.04
C ASP A 21 -3.54 2.53 4.40
N PHE A 22 -2.78 3.57 4.77
CA PHE A 22 -3.02 4.34 6.00
C PHE A 22 -4.38 5.06 5.97
N HIS A 23 -4.73 5.66 4.82
CA HIS A 23 -6.05 6.24 4.62
C HIS A 23 -7.18 5.19 4.70
N TYR A 24 -6.96 3.95 4.27
CA TYR A 24 -7.95 2.87 4.38
C TYR A 24 -8.14 2.41 5.83
N GLN A 25 -7.06 2.22 6.59
CA GLN A 25 -7.10 1.79 7.98
C GLN A 25 -7.75 2.83 8.90
N CYS A 26 -7.43 4.11 8.71
CA CYS A 26 -8.04 5.20 9.47
C CYS A 26 -9.53 5.41 9.14
N ARG A 27 -9.96 5.14 7.90
CA ARG A 27 -11.36 5.25 7.47
C ARG A 27 -12.26 4.11 7.96
N LYS A 28 -11.69 2.99 8.39
CA LYS A 28 -12.48 1.85 8.90
C LYS A 28 -13.09 2.14 10.27
N TRP A 29 -12.54 3.10 11.02
CA TRP A 29 -13.06 3.47 12.33
C TRP A 29 -14.16 4.54 12.19
N GLN A 30 -15.37 4.24 12.69
CA GLN A 30 -16.54 5.12 12.68
C GLN A 30 -17.10 5.34 14.09
N GLY A 31 -16.22 5.43 15.09
CA GLY A 31 -16.64 5.73 16.45
C GLY A 31 -16.95 7.22 16.65
N PRO A 32 -17.66 7.58 17.73
CA PRO A 32 -17.85 8.98 18.10
C PRO A 32 -16.49 9.63 18.37
N VAL A 33 -16.24 10.78 17.73
CA VAL A 33 -15.12 11.67 18.06
C VAL A 33 -15.67 12.84 18.88
N ASP A 34 -15.01 13.12 20.00
CA ASP A 34 -15.31 14.27 20.84
C ASP A 34 -14.04 15.11 21.01
N GLY A 35 -14.22 16.43 21.07
CA GLY A 35 -13.12 17.39 21.25
C GLY A 35 -12.67 18.08 19.96
N ASP A 36 -11.57 18.83 20.10
CA ASP A 36 -11.01 19.66 19.04
C ASP A 36 -9.75 19.00 18.45
N CYS A 37 -9.51 19.24 17.17
CA CYS A 37 -8.31 18.73 16.51
C CYS A 37 -7.09 19.49 17.07
N PRO A 38 -6.09 18.79 17.63
CA PRO A 38 -4.93 19.43 18.26
C PRO A 38 -3.97 20.12 17.27
N ILE A 39 -4.24 20.04 15.96
CA ILE A 39 -3.43 20.66 14.90
C ILE A 39 -4.04 21.99 14.47
N CYS A 40 -5.35 22.06 14.27
CA CYS A 40 -6.05 23.26 13.79
C CYS A 40 -6.93 23.93 14.86
N GLU A 41 -7.06 23.32 16.03
CA GLU A 41 -7.87 23.80 17.17
C GLU A 41 -9.37 23.95 16.85
N GLU A 42 -9.85 23.27 15.80
CA GLU A 42 -11.27 23.25 15.42
C GLU A 42 -11.96 21.94 15.80
N PRO A 43 -13.28 21.94 16.03
CA PRO A 43 -14.04 20.74 16.43
C PRO A 43 -13.86 19.55 15.46
N LEU A 44 -13.62 18.36 16.02
CA LEU A 44 -13.45 17.13 15.23
C LEU A 44 -14.74 16.63 14.58
N ASN A 45 -15.90 17.08 15.09
CA ASN A 45 -17.22 16.75 14.57
C ASN A 45 -17.60 17.54 13.30
N ASP A 46 -16.71 18.41 12.79
CA ASP A 46 -16.91 19.09 11.52
C ASP A 46 -16.96 18.09 10.37
N SER A 47 -18.16 17.91 9.82
CA SER A 47 -18.47 16.99 8.73
C SER A 47 -17.70 17.31 7.44
N SER A 48 -17.11 18.50 7.31
CA SER A 48 -16.35 18.91 6.14
C SER A 48 -14.90 18.43 6.12
N LYS A 49 -14.32 18.06 7.28
CA LYS A 49 -12.89 17.77 7.43
C LYS A 49 -12.55 16.31 7.75
N ASN A 50 -13.55 15.44 7.86
CA ASN A 50 -13.44 13.99 8.08
C ASN A 50 -12.48 13.62 9.24
N PRO A 51 -12.99 13.36 10.45
CA PRO A 51 -12.16 12.90 11.56
C PRO A 51 -11.55 11.52 11.27
N ILE A 52 -10.34 11.30 11.77
CA ILE A 52 -9.62 10.04 11.73
C ILE A 52 -8.98 9.75 13.07
N ARG A 53 -8.93 8.47 13.44
CA ARG A 53 -8.23 7.97 14.61
C ARG A 53 -6.99 7.18 14.21
N THR A 54 -5.85 7.50 14.80
CA THR A 54 -4.61 6.75 14.55
C THR A 54 -4.71 5.34 15.14
N PRO A 55 -4.28 4.28 14.44
CA PRO A 55 -4.43 2.91 14.92
C PRO A 55 -3.54 2.58 16.12
N GLU A 56 -2.31 3.11 16.17
CA GLU A 56 -1.31 2.74 17.18
C GLU A 56 -1.50 3.43 18.54
N CYS A 57 -2.07 4.65 18.54
CA CYS A 57 -2.18 5.46 19.76
C CYS A 57 -3.57 6.06 20.02
N ALA A 58 -4.55 5.70 19.20
CA ALA A 58 -5.96 6.08 19.35
C ALA A 58 -6.24 7.59 19.47
N HIS A 59 -5.32 8.45 19.01
CA HIS A 59 -5.53 9.90 18.97
C HIS A 59 -6.29 10.33 17.71
N ASP A 60 -7.12 11.38 17.87
CA ASP A 60 -8.02 11.89 16.84
C ASP A 60 -7.52 13.18 16.20
N PHE A 61 -7.68 13.27 14.87
CA PHE A 61 -7.31 14.42 14.06
C PHE A 61 -8.28 14.55 12.88
N HIS A 62 -8.38 15.74 12.27
CA HIS A 62 -8.92 15.79 10.90
C HIS A 62 -7.94 15.12 9.94
N ALA A 63 -8.47 14.36 8.98
CA ALA A 63 -7.68 13.74 7.93
C ALA A 63 -6.71 14.70 7.21
N PRO A 64 -7.14 15.89 6.73
CA PRO A 64 -6.24 16.84 6.10
C PRO A 64 -5.16 17.37 7.04
N CYS A 65 -5.47 17.55 8.34
CA CYS A 65 -4.53 18.08 9.32
C CYS A 65 -3.40 17.09 9.62
N LEU A 66 -3.74 15.83 9.89
CA LEU A 66 -2.73 14.81 10.14
C LEU A 66 -1.87 14.58 8.88
N VAL A 67 -2.48 14.62 7.69
CA VAL A 67 -1.76 14.51 6.42
C VAL A 67 -0.78 15.66 6.20
N ALA A 68 -1.17 16.90 6.50
CA ALA A 68 -0.27 18.05 6.37
C ALA A 68 0.94 17.92 7.31
N TRP A 69 0.68 17.60 8.59
CA TRP A 69 1.74 17.33 9.58
C TRP A 69 2.74 16.28 9.09
N MET A 70 2.21 15.20 8.56
CA MET A 70 2.96 14.06 8.07
C MET A 70 3.81 14.37 6.83
N LYS A 71 3.37 15.31 5.98
CA LYS A 71 4.18 15.78 4.84
C LYS A 71 5.38 16.59 5.30
N GLU A 72 5.22 17.38 6.36
CA GLU A 72 6.31 18.17 6.94
C GLU A 72 7.28 17.30 7.73
N ASN A 73 6.80 16.20 8.32
CA ASN A 73 7.59 15.26 9.12
C ASN A 73 7.82 13.92 8.41
N TYR A 74 8.07 13.95 7.09
CA TYR A 74 8.12 12.74 6.26
C TYR A 74 9.25 11.76 6.63
N GLU A 75 10.34 12.25 7.22
CA GLU A 75 11.50 11.43 7.63
C GLU A 75 11.23 10.62 8.91
N ASN A 76 10.42 11.19 9.82
CA ASN A 76 10.02 10.54 11.06
C ASN A 76 8.56 10.92 11.38
N PRO A 77 7.61 10.15 10.84
CA PRO A 77 6.19 10.42 10.96
C PRO A 77 5.66 9.97 12.33
N ASN A 78 5.46 10.93 13.22
CA ASN A 78 5.07 10.68 14.60
C ASN A 78 3.80 11.45 14.95
N CYS A 79 3.06 10.90 15.91
CA CYS A 79 1.82 11.46 16.39
C CYS A 79 2.11 12.84 17.01
N PRO A 80 1.42 13.91 16.58
CA PRO A 80 1.61 15.24 17.15
C PRO A 80 1.37 15.28 18.67
N LEU A 81 0.49 14.43 19.18
CA LEU A 81 0.11 14.39 20.59
C LEU A 81 1.10 13.59 21.45
N CYS A 82 1.42 12.35 21.06
CA CYS A 82 2.18 11.44 21.91
C CYS A 82 3.52 10.98 21.33
N ARG A 83 3.88 11.45 20.14
CA ARG A 83 5.08 11.05 19.39
C ARG A 83 5.18 9.56 19.06
N ALA A 84 4.11 8.77 19.29
CA ALA A 84 4.04 7.41 18.78
C ALA A 84 4.24 7.41 17.26
N LYS A 85 4.94 6.42 16.73
CA LYS A 85 5.15 6.32 15.28
C LYS A 85 3.79 6.16 14.61
N LEU A 86 3.43 7.10 13.74
CA LEU A 86 2.21 6.98 12.94
C LEU A 86 2.41 5.91 11.87
N TRP A 87 3.65 5.79 11.40
CA TRP A 87 4.07 4.83 10.39
C TRP A 87 5.44 4.25 10.75
N GLY A 88 5.54 2.94 10.74
CA GLY A 88 6.80 2.24 10.60
C GLY A 88 6.66 1.33 9.40
N GLN A 89 7.71 1.23 8.57
CA GLN A 89 7.83 0.11 7.66
C GLN A 89 7.51 -1.14 8.47
N LYS A 90 6.41 -1.84 8.20
CA LYS A 90 6.46 -3.29 8.33
C LYS A 90 7.40 -3.73 7.23
N ARG A 91 8.71 -3.47 7.39
CA ARG A 91 9.68 -4.43 6.89
C ARG A 91 9.20 -5.68 7.58
N THR A 92 8.72 -6.62 6.80
CA THR A 92 8.41 -7.97 7.26
C THR A 92 9.64 -8.66 7.90
N GLY A 93 10.77 -7.96 8.05
CA GLY A 93 11.95 -8.31 8.83
C GLY A 93 12.11 -7.67 10.23
N ASP A 94 11.33 -6.65 10.64
CA ASP A 94 11.52 -6.05 11.99
C ASP A 94 10.89 -6.89 13.11
N ALA A 95 9.93 -7.76 12.78
CA ALA A 95 9.47 -8.82 13.68
C ALA A 95 10.46 -10.00 13.78
N VAL A 96 11.51 -10.02 12.96
CA VAL A 96 12.51 -11.11 12.91
C VAL A 96 13.81 -10.74 13.67
N ILE A 97 14.00 -9.49 14.09
CA ILE A 97 15.18 -9.07 14.87
C ILE A 97 14.78 -8.71 16.30
N ARG A 98 14.44 -9.72 17.11
CA ARG A 98 14.81 -9.80 18.54
C ARG A 98 15.17 -11.22 18.98
N VAL A 99 15.67 -12.06 18.07
CA VAL A 99 16.16 -13.41 18.42
C VAL A 99 17.68 -13.44 18.67
N ALA A 100 18.41 -12.36 18.40
CA ALA A 100 19.87 -12.34 18.47
C ALA A 100 20.48 -11.78 19.78
N GLU A 101 19.72 -11.62 20.85
CA GLU A 101 20.22 -11.01 22.10
C GLU A 101 19.84 -11.80 23.38
N VAL A 102 19.69 -13.13 23.27
CA VAL A 102 19.43 -14.01 24.43
C VAL A 102 20.66 -14.86 24.82
N GLU A 103 21.77 -14.83 24.08
CA GLU A 103 22.92 -15.72 24.35
C GLU A 103 24.03 -15.15 25.25
N SER A 104 23.82 -14.06 26.00
CA SER A 104 24.90 -13.47 26.83
C SER A 104 24.75 -13.57 28.35
N GLN A 105 23.72 -14.20 28.91
CA GLN A 105 23.63 -14.39 30.37
C GLN A 105 23.07 -15.78 30.74
N GLY A 106 23.88 -16.82 30.52
CA GLY A 106 23.62 -18.18 31.00
C GLY A 106 24.83 -18.74 31.74
N SER A 107 25.15 -18.18 32.90
CA SER A 107 26.18 -18.72 33.80
C SER A 107 25.53 -19.31 35.05
N LEU A 108 25.73 -20.63 35.19
CA LEU A 108 25.89 -21.43 36.41
C LEU A 108 24.74 -21.49 37.44
N LEU A 109 24.21 -22.72 37.54
CA LEU A 109 24.00 -23.47 38.78
C LEU A 109 23.44 -22.69 39.99
N GLY A 110 22.13 -22.82 40.20
CA GLY A 110 21.48 -22.55 41.47
C GLY A 110 20.14 -23.25 41.51
N ALA A 111 20.12 -24.52 41.96
CA ALA A 111 18.89 -25.20 42.28
C ALA A 111 18.16 -24.42 43.39
N ASN A 112 16.94 -23.97 43.11
CA ASN A 112 15.98 -23.54 44.11
C ASN A 112 14.61 -24.16 43.83
N PRO A 113 13.79 -24.36 44.88
CA PRO A 113 12.80 -25.42 44.92
C PRO A 113 11.53 -25.06 44.15
N VAL A 114 11.01 -26.09 43.47
CA VAL A 114 9.72 -26.16 42.77
C VAL A 114 8.60 -25.57 43.63
N GLY A 115 8.02 -24.47 43.17
CA GLY A 115 6.88 -23.82 43.81
C GLY A 115 6.08 -22.98 42.82
N ASN A 116 5.06 -23.58 42.20
CA ASN A 116 3.90 -22.93 41.56
C ASN A 116 4.17 -21.89 40.44
N GLU A 117 5.13 -22.13 39.53
CA GLU A 117 5.43 -21.22 38.38
C GLU A 117 4.91 -21.75 37.03
N ASP A 118 4.25 -22.91 37.00
CA ASP A 118 3.89 -23.63 35.77
C ASP A 118 2.75 -22.96 34.97
N GLN A 119 1.96 -22.09 35.59
CA GLN A 119 0.78 -21.46 34.94
C GLN A 119 1.10 -20.19 34.14
N GLU A 120 2.12 -19.42 34.53
CA GLU A 120 2.48 -18.17 33.82
C GLU A 120 3.19 -18.46 32.50
N GLY A 121 4.14 -19.42 32.49
CA GLY A 121 4.82 -19.84 31.26
C GLY A 121 3.90 -20.52 30.26
N GLU A 122 2.92 -21.30 30.73
CA GLU A 122 1.92 -21.92 29.85
C GLU A 122 0.97 -20.88 29.21
N GLN A 123 0.63 -19.83 29.95
CA GLN A 123 -0.22 -18.75 29.46
C GLN A 123 0.48 -17.91 28.39
N GLU A 124 1.77 -17.56 28.59
CA GLU A 124 2.58 -16.87 27.58
C GLU A 124 2.74 -17.69 26.29
N ILE A 125 2.96 -19.00 26.41
CA ILE A 125 3.05 -19.91 25.26
C ILE A 125 1.73 -19.94 24.49
N LYS A 126 0.59 -19.96 25.19
CA LYS A 126 -0.73 -19.95 24.57
C LYS A 126 -0.98 -18.65 23.80
N GLU A 127 -0.64 -17.50 24.39
CA GLU A 127 -0.77 -16.19 23.74
C GLU A 127 0.12 -16.07 22.49
N LEU A 128 1.33 -16.62 22.55
CA LEU A 128 2.23 -16.68 21.38
C LEU A 128 1.69 -17.58 20.27
N LEU A 129 1.11 -18.74 20.61
CA LEU A 129 0.49 -19.64 19.64
C LEU A 129 -0.71 -18.97 18.94
N GLU A 130 -1.57 -18.28 19.70
CA GLU A 130 -2.70 -17.52 19.15
C GLU A 130 -2.22 -16.40 18.19
N MET A 131 -1.11 -15.73 18.54
CA MET A 131 -0.49 -14.73 17.67
C MET A 131 0.07 -15.35 16.38
N ILE A 132 0.71 -16.53 16.47
CA ILE A 132 1.23 -17.26 15.30
C ILE A 132 0.08 -17.65 14.36
N ASP A 133 -1.03 -18.15 14.89
CA ASP A 133 -2.20 -18.53 14.10
C ASP A 133 -2.80 -17.32 13.38
N MET A 134 -2.97 -16.20 14.09
CA MET A 134 -3.43 -14.94 13.50
C MET A 134 -2.51 -14.46 12.37
N LEU A 135 -1.19 -14.53 12.56
CA LEU A 135 -0.21 -14.15 11.53
C LEU A 135 -0.26 -15.12 10.35
N SER A 136 -0.38 -16.42 10.60
CA SER A 136 -0.52 -17.45 9.58
C SER A 136 -1.76 -17.20 8.71
N ASP A 137 -2.89 -16.87 9.33
CA ASP A 137 -4.13 -16.54 8.62
C ASP A 137 -4.00 -15.25 7.82
N THR A 138 -3.38 -14.21 8.40
CA THR A 138 -3.06 -12.98 7.68
C THR A 138 -2.21 -13.24 6.44
N LEU A 139 -1.19 -14.10 6.53
CA LEU A 139 -0.34 -14.47 5.41
C LEU A 139 -1.10 -15.30 4.36
N LYS A 140 -2.00 -16.19 4.77
CA LYS A 140 -2.87 -16.95 3.86
C LYS A 140 -3.79 -16.02 3.09
N ASP A 141 -4.40 -15.04 3.75
CA ASP A 141 -5.29 -14.08 3.10
C ASP A 141 -4.54 -13.17 2.14
N ARG A 142 -3.34 -12.69 2.53
CA ARG A 142 -2.49 -11.92 1.63
C ARG A 142 -2.04 -12.74 0.42
N ARG A 143 -1.74 -14.02 0.60
CA ARG A 143 -1.43 -14.94 -0.51
C ARG A 143 -2.61 -15.07 -1.47
N ARG A 144 -3.83 -15.29 -0.97
CA ARG A 144 -5.05 -15.36 -1.79
C ARG A 144 -5.25 -14.06 -2.58
N GLU A 145 -5.08 -12.91 -1.93
CA GLU A 145 -5.17 -11.61 -2.59
C GLU A 145 -4.20 -11.52 -3.77
N VAL A 146 -2.93 -11.84 -3.55
CA VAL A 146 -1.90 -11.84 -4.61
C VAL A 146 -2.25 -12.81 -5.75
N GLU A 147 -2.75 -14.01 -5.44
CA GLU A 147 -3.17 -14.99 -6.44
C GLU A 147 -4.32 -14.46 -7.31
N THR A 148 -5.32 -13.80 -6.71
CA THR A 148 -6.43 -13.21 -7.48
C THR A 148 -5.97 -12.06 -8.37
N GLN A 149 -5.06 -11.21 -7.88
CA GLN A 149 -4.47 -10.13 -8.66
C GLN A 149 -3.65 -10.68 -9.83
N LEU A 150 -2.85 -11.72 -9.60
CA LEU A 150 -2.07 -12.38 -10.65
C LEU A 150 -2.98 -12.96 -11.74
N ALA A 151 -4.07 -13.63 -11.36
CA ALA A 151 -5.03 -14.16 -12.33
C ALA A 151 -5.68 -13.06 -13.19
N PHE A 152 -6.00 -11.91 -12.59
CA PHE A 152 -6.52 -10.75 -13.30
C PHE A 152 -5.50 -10.16 -14.29
N ILE A 153 -4.25 -10.00 -13.85
CA ILE A 153 -3.15 -9.51 -14.70
C ILE A 153 -2.96 -10.45 -15.90
N GLN A 154 -2.88 -11.76 -15.67
CA GLN A 154 -2.72 -12.75 -16.74
C GLN A 154 -3.87 -12.69 -17.75
N LYS A 155 -5.11 -12.49 -17.30
CA LYS A 155 -6.27 -12.31 -18.19
C LYS A 155 -6.13 -11.06 -19.05
N ASN A 156 -5.72 -9.95 -18.44
CA ASN A 156 -5.51 -8.70 -19.17
C ASN A 156 -4.37 -8.80 -20.17
N GLU A 157 -3.27 -9.46 -19.82
CA GLU A 157 -2.19 -9.70 -20.77
C GLU A 157 -2.62 -10.54 -21.97
N ARG A 158 -3.45 -11.58 -21.77
CA ARG A 158 -4.01 -12.37 -22.88
C ARG A 158 -4.85 -11.48 -23.80
N LYS A 159 -5.69 -10.62 -23.21
CA LYS A 159 -6.51 -9.67 -23.98
C LYS A 159 -5.65 -8.68 -24.76
N LEU A 160 -4.61 -8.13 -24.13
CA LEU A 160 -3.67 -7.21 -24.76
C LEU A 160 -2.92 -7.87 -25.93
N ARG A 161 -2.46 -9.12 -25.74
CA ARG A 161 -1.84 -9.92 -26.81
C ARG A 161 -2.77 -10.09 -28.01
N THR A 162 -4.04 -10.40 -27.80
CA THR A 162 -5.02 -10.49 -28.90
C THR A 162 -5.21 -9.17 -29.62
N GLN A 163 -5.32 -8.06 -28.89
CA GLN A 163 -5.47 -6.73 -29.47
C GLN A 163 -4.24 -6.31 -30.28
N GLN A 164 -3.03 -6.66 -29.84
CA GLN A 164 -1.79 -6.40 -30.58
C GLN A 164 -1.78 -7.13 -31.94
N ILE A 165 -2.18 -8.40 -31.97
CA ILE A 165 -2.27 -9.17 -33.21
C ILE A 165 -3.30 -8.56 -34.17
N GLU A 166 -4.45 -8.12 -33.64
CA GLU A 166 -5.49 -7.47 -34.44
C GLU A 166 -5.00 -6.13 -35.02
N LEU A 167 -4.30 -5.33 -34.21
CA LEU A 167 -3.70 -4.07 -34.66
C LEU A 167 -2.67 -4.31 -35.77
N GLU A 168 -1.78 -5.29 -35.61
CA GLU A 168 -0.80 -5.65 -36.65
C GLU A 168 -1.47 -6.08 -37.96
N ARG A 169 -2.55 -6.86 -37.88
CA ARG A 169 -3.35 -7.25 -39.05
C ARG A 169 -3.93 -6.02 -39.76
N MET A 170 -4.53 -5.10 -39.01
CA MET A 170 -5.10 -3.87 -39.57
C MET A 170 -4.02 -2.98 -40.19
N GLU A 171 -2.84 -2.91 -39.59
CA GLU A 171 -1.70 -2.17 -40.17
C GLU A 171 -1.20 -2.78 -41.48
N GLN A 172 -1.14 -4.12 -41.57
CA GLN A 172 -0.78 -4.80 -42.81
C GLN A 172 -1.79 -4.50 -43.92
N GLU A 173 -3.09 -4.54 -43.61
CA GLU A 173 -4.15 -4.20 -44.55
C GLU A 173 -4.07 -2.75 -45.02
N ARG A 174 -3.84 -1.80 -44.09
CA ARG A 174 -3.61 -0.39 -44.43
C ARG A 174 -2.43 -0.24 -45.39
N ARG A 175 -1.29 -0.90 -45.12
CA ARG A 175 -0.11 -0.85 -46.00
C ARG A 175 -0.41 -1.40 -47.39
N LYS A 176 -1.19 -2.48 -47.48
CA LYS A 176 -1.61 -3.06 -48.76
C LYS A 176 -2.45 -2.07 -49.56
N LEU A 177 -3.49 -1.50 -48.95
CA LEU A 177 -4.35 -0.49 -49.59
C LEU A 177 -3.55 0.74 -50.03
N GLU A 178 -2.56 1.18 -49.25
CA GLU A 178 -1.68 2.27 -49.64
C GLU A 178 -0.84 1.97 -50.90
N MET A 179 -0.34 0.73 -51.04
CA MET A 179 0.37 0.31 -52.24
C MET A 179 -0.56 0.24 -53.46
N GLU A 180 -1.78 -0.27 -53.29
CA GLU A 180 -2.80 -0.31 -54.35
C GLU A 180 -3.16 1.10 -54.82
N LEU A 181 -3.42 2.02 -53.88
CA LEU A 181 -3.68 3.43 -54.18
C LEU A 181 -2.52 4.10 -54.92
N LYS A 182 -1.28 3.84 -54.51
CA LYS A 182 -0.09 4.35 -55.22
C LYS A 182 -0.04 3.84 -56.66
N THR A 183 -0.31 2.55 -56.86
CA THR A 183 -0.34 1.92 -58.17
C THR A 183 -1.41 2.53 -59.06
N MET A 184 -2.63 2.66 -58.55
CA MET A 184 -3.74 3.29 -59.29
C MET A 184 -3.43 4.74 -59.67
N ARG A 185 -2.80 5.52 -58.77
CA ARG A 185 -2.38 6.89 -59.07
C ARG A 185 -1.41 6.95 -60.25
N ILE A 186 -0.42 6.05 -60.28
CA ILE A 186 0.55 5.96 -61.38
C ILE A 186 -0.17 5.59 -62.69
N GLN A 187 -1.09 4.61 -62.65
CA GLN A 187 -1.87 4.22 -63.83
C GLN A 187 -2.66 5.42 -64.39
N VAL A 188 -3.38 6.14 -63.54
CA VAL A 188 -4.14 7.34 -63.95
C VAL A 188 -3.22 8.43 -64.53
N GLN A 189 -2.06 8.66 -63.92
CA GLN A 189 -1.08 9.62 -64.45
C GLN A 189 -0.54 9.21 -65.82
N ASN A 190 -0.30 7.92 -66.04
CA ASN A 190 0.18 7.40 -67.32
C ASN A 190 -0.89 7.53 -68.42
N GLU A 191 -2.15 7.19 -68.13
CA GLU A 191 -3.25 7.38 -69.09
C GLU A 191 -3.45 8.85 -69.45
N LYS A 192 -3.35 9.77 -68.48
CA LYS A 192 -3.40 11.21 -68.75
C LYS A 192 -2.27 11.71 -69.66
N ARG A 193 -1.11 11.06 -69.69
CA ARG A 193 0.02 11.42 -70.57
C ARG A 193 -0.14 10.90 -72.01
N LYS A 194 -1.05 9.96 -72.24
CA LYS A 194 -1.32 9.38 -73.57
C LYS A 194 -2.39 10.15 -74.36
N LEU A 195 -3.17 10.99 -73.68
CA LEU A 195 -4.16 11.92 -74.25
C LEU A 195 -3.50 13.27 -74.55
#